data_AF-A0A7M3ZN25-F1
#
_entry.id   AF-A0A7M3ZN25-F1
#
_cell.length_a   1.000
_cell.length_b   1.000
_cell.length_c   1.000
_cell.angle_alpha   90.00
_cell.angle_beta   90.00
_cell.angle_gamma   90.00
#
_symmetry.space_group_name_H-M   'P 1'
#
loop_
_entity.id
_entity.type
_entity.pdbx_description
1 polymer ?
#
loop_
_entity_poly.entity_id
_entity_poly.type
_entity_poly.pdbx_seq_one_letter_code
_entity_poly.pdbx_strand_id
1 'polypeptide(L)' 'PGFSVGQKIFDKTGMRASNTAELVFDDCVVPASNLVGEEGGSLLHMMGNLEIERLTLAGMSVGIARRCLHEM' A
#
# COMPACT_ATOMS: atom_id res chain seq x y z
N PRO A 1 -4.86 -21.47 2.91
CA PRO A 1 -4.20 -22.11 1.75
C PRO A 1 -4.48 -21.29 0.49
N GLY A 2 -3.63 -21.39 -0.54
CA GLY A 2 -3.83 -20.65 -1.81
C GLY A 2 -3.40 -19.19 -1.83
N PHE A 3 -2.88 -18.64 -0.73
CA PHE A 3 -2.23 -17.32 -0.70
C PHE A 3 -0.72 -17.48 -0.54
N SER A 4 0.05 -16.75 -1.36
CA SER A 4 1.50 -16.67 -1.24
C SER A 4 2.03 -15.31 -1.68
N VAL A 5 3.28 -15.01 -1.31
CA VAL A 5 3.99 -13.81 -1.77
C VAL A 5 4.87 -14.22 -2.95
N GLY A 6 4.69 -13.54 -4.09
CA GLY A 6 5.49 -13.75 -5.29
C GLY A 6 6.89 -13.14 -5.20
N GLN A 7 7.48 -12.82 -6.36
CA GLN A 7 8.83 -12.28 -6.38
C GLN A 7 8.90 -10.91 -5.69
N LYS A 8 9.88 -10.74 -4.81
CA LYS A 8 10.22 -9.41 -4.28
C LYS A 8 10.74 -8.51 -5.40
N ILE A 9 10.29 -7.26 -5.40
CA ILE A 9 10.78 -6.22 -6.31
C ILE A 9 12.07 -5.63 -5.74
N PHE A 10 13.17 -5.98 -6.37
CA PHE A 10 14.50 -5.45 -6.10
C PHE A 10 14.79 -4.23 -6.97
N ASP A 11 15.86 -3.53 -6.60
CA ASP A 11 16.43 -2.41 -7.36
C ASP A 11 15.47 -1.28 -7.76
N LYS A 12 14.49 -1.02 -6.89
CA LYS A 12 13.65 0.18 -6.96
C LYS A 12 14.52 1.45 -6.99
N THR A 13 14.12 2.43 -7.79
CA THR A 13 14.76 3.75 -7.91
C THR A 13 14.72 4.53 -6.59
N GLY A 14 13.71 4.29 -5.74
CA GLY A 14 13.55 4.92 -4.44
C GLY A 14 12.83 4.00 -3.46
N MET A 15 12.65 4.46 -2.23
CA MET A 15 11.96 3.70 -1.16
C MET A 15 12.47 2.25 -1.03
N ARG A 16 13.79 2.03 -1.19
CA ARG A 16 14.40 0.69 -1.26
C ARG A 16 14.21 -0.13 0.02
N ALA A 17 14.04 0.55 1.16
CA ALA A 17 13.72 -0.07 2.44
C ALA A 17 12.27 -0.59 2.52
N SER A 18 11.35 -0.08 1.68
CA SER A 18 9.97 -0.55 1.63
C SER A 18 9.93 -1.96 1.01
N ASN A 19 9.23 -2.88 1.67
CA ASN A 19 9.03 -4.22 1.11
C ASN A 19 7.94 -4.16 0.05
N THR A 20 8.22 -4.69 -1.12
CA THR A 20 7.30 -4.66 -2.26
C THR A 20 7.43 -5.98 -2.98
N ALA A 21 6.31 -6.67 -3.15
CA ALA A 21 6.25 -7.97 -3.80
C ALA A 21 4.86 -8.16 -4.42
N GLU A 22 4.75 -9.10 -5.33
CA GLU A 22 3.47 -9.56 -5.85
C GLU A 22 2.69 -10.34 -4.78
N LEU A 23 1.36 -10.19 -4.79
CA LEU A 23 0.45 -10.98 -3.98
C LEU A 23 -0.22 -12.02 -4.88
N VAL A 24 -0.02 -13.30 -4.60
CA VAL A 24 -0.53 -14.41 -5.42
C VAL A 24 -1.68 -15.09 -4.69
N PHE A 25 -2.84 -15.16 -5.37
CA PHE A 25 -4.05 -15.84 -4.92
C PHE A 25 -4.38 -16.94 -5.92
N ASP A 26 -4.02 -18.18 -5.60
CA ASP A 26 -4.20 -19.38 -6.42
C ASP A 26 -5.12 -20.36 -5.69
N ASP A 27 -6.34 -20.54 -6.19
CA ASP A 27 -7.43 -21.26 -5.52
C ASP A 27 -7.58 -20.89 -4.03
N CYS A 28 -7.40 -19.60 -3.72
CA CYS A 28 -7.46 -19.07 -2.37
C CYS A 28 -8.91 -18.97 -1.88
N VAL A 29 -9.33 -19.90 -1.02
CA VAL A 29 -10.66 -19.85 -0.38
C VAL A 29 -10.65 -18.85 0.78
N VAL A 30 -11.46 -17.80 0.66
CA VAL A 30 -11.66 -16.77 1.69
C VAL A 30 -13.04 -16.95 2.34
N PRO A 31 -13.13 -17.08 3.68
CA PRO A 31 -14.43 -17.17 4.36
C PRO A 31 -15.28 -15.92 4.15
N ALA A 32 -16.60 -16.08 4.01
CA ALA A 32 -17.52 -14.95 3.89
C ALA A 32 -17.46 -13.99 5.08
N SER A 33 -17.09 -14.48 6.28
CA SER A 33 -16.87 -13.67 7.47
C SER A 33 -15.70 -12.67 7.36
N ASN A 34 -14.83 -12.84 6.36
CA ASN A 34 -13.70 -11.94 6.11
C ASN A 34 -14.06 -10.82 5.10
N LEU A 35 -15.32 -10.73 4.66
CA LEU A 35 -15.79 -9.62 3.84
C LEU A 35 -15.66 -8.32 4.63
N VAL A 36 -14.97 -7.34 4.05
CA VAL A 36 -14.82 -6.01 4.65
C VAL A 36 -15.97 -5.12 4.17
N GLY A 37 -16.91 -4.85 5.07
CA GLY A 37 -18.16 -4.13 4.77
C GLY A 37 -19.11 -4.98 3.94
N GLU A 38 -19.60 -4.43 2.83
CA GLU A 38 -20.62 -5.07 1.99
C GLU A 38 -20.09 -5.39 0.58
N GLU A 39 -20.68 -6.41 -0.05
CA GLU A 39 -20.34 -6.79 -1.42
C GLU A 39 -20.56 -5.61 -2.38
N GLY A 40 -19.55 -5.30 -3.20
CA GLY A 40 -19.58 -4.13 -4.09
C GLY A 40 -19.27 -2.78 -3.42
N GLY A 41 -19.11 -2.72 -2.10
CA GLY A 41 -18.85 -1.48 -1.36
C GLY A 41 -17.40 -0.96 -1.41
N SER A 42 -16.48 -1.67 -2.09
CA SER A 42 -15.03 -1.39 -2.02
C SER A 42 -14.65 0.00 -2.53
N LEU A 43 -15.38 0.55 -3.50
CA LEU A 43 -15.09 1.86 -4.07
C LEU A 43 -15.13 2.96 -3.00
N LEU A 44 -16.15 2.95 -2.14
CA LEU A 44 -16.31 3.96 -1.09
C LEU A 44 -15.19 3.86 -0.05
N HIS A 45 -14.83 2.63 0.35
CA HIS A 45 -13.71 2.41 1.27
C HIS A 45 -12.38 2.87 0.68
N MET A 46 -12.12 2.57 -0.61
CA MET A 46 -10.91 3.00 -1.29
C MET A 46 -10.83 4.52 -1.42
N MET A 47 -11.94 5.20 -1.71
CA MET A 47 -11.95 6.66 -1.80
C MET A 47 -11.67 7.32 -0.45
N GLY A 48 -12.29 6.85 0.64
CA GLY A 48 -11.99 7.37 1.98
C GLY A 48 -10.53 7.16 2.39
N ASN A 49 -9.95 5.99 2.09
CA ASN A 49 -8.54 5.73 2.36
C ASN A 49 -7.60 6.63 1.53
N LEU A 50 -7.91 6.83 0.24
CA LEU A 50 -7.12 7.65 -0.67
C LEU A 50 -7.03 9.12 -0.22
N GLU A 51 -8.09 9.66 0.38
CA GLU A 51 -8.08 11.02 0.96
C GLU A 51 -7.05 11.15 2.08
N ILE A 52 -7.00 10.19 2.99
CA ILE A 52 -6.04 10.16 4.11
C ILE A 52 -4.62 10.00 3.59
N GLU A 53 -4.40 9.07 2.65
CA GLU A 53 -3.08 8.81 2.05
C GLU A 53 -2.48 10.07 1.41
N ARG A 54 -3.29 10.88 0.72
CA ARG A 54 -2.83 12.14 0.12
C ARG A 54 -2.27 13.10 1.16
N LEU A 55 -2.96 13.24 2.30
CA LEU A 55 -2.51 14.11 3.38
C LEU A 55 -1.19 13.61 3.98
N THR A 56 -1.08 12.32 4.23
CA THR A 56 0.14 11.71 4.78
C THR A 56 1.34 11.84 3.82
N LEU A 57 1.13 11.62 2.51
CA LEU A 57 2.16 11.78 1.48
C LEU A 57 2.63 13.23 1.37
N ALA A 58 1.72 14.21 1.49
CA ALA A 58 2.08 15.62 1.51
C ALA A 58 2.98 15.95 2.72
N GLY A 59 2.62 15.47 3.92
CA GLY A 59 3.42 15.65 5.13
C GLY A 59 4.83 15.05 5.01
N MET A 60 4.92 13.81 4.50
CA MET A 60 6.19 13.14 4.23
C MET A 60 7.05 13.94 3.24
N SER A 61 6.45 14.43 2.15
CA SER A 61 7.15 15.20 1.11
C SER A 61 7.74 16.50 1.67
N VAL A 62 6.98 17.22 2.50
CA VAL A 62 7.47 18.44 3.18
C VAL A 62 8.61 18.12 4.14
N GLY A 63 8.51 17.02 4.90
CA GLY A 63 9.58 16.58 5.79
C GLY A 63 10.89 16.27 5.03
N ILE A 64 10.79 15.54 3.92
CA ILE A 64 11.93 15.25 3.05
C ILE A 64 12.53 16.54 2.48
N ALA A 65 11.70 17.46 1.98
CA ALA A 65 12.18 18.73 1.44
C ALA A 65 12.93 19.58 2.49
N ARG A 66 12.41 19.66 3.72
CA ARG A 66 13.10 20.33 4.84
C ARG A 66 14.44 19.68 5.16
N ARG A 67 14.49 18.34 5.17
CA ARG A 67 15.72 17.58 5.40
C ARG A 67 16.78 17.91 4.34
N CYS A 68 16.39 17.97 3.07
CA CYS A 68 17.28 18.34 1.97
C CYS A 68 17.88 19.73 2.18
N LEU A 69 17.07 20.74 2.52
CA LEU A 69 17.55 22.11 2.76
C LEU A 69 18.50 22.23 3.96
N HIS A 70 18.29 21.40 4.99
CA HIS A 70 19.09 21.45 6.22
C HIS A 70 20.45 20.74 6.09
N GLU A 71 20.64 19.93 5.05
CA GLU A 71 21.90 19.22 4.74
C GLU A 71 22.72 19.86 3.63
N MET A 72 22.18 20.92 3.02
CA MET A 72 22.92 21.80 2.12
C MET A 72 23.81 22.74 2.92
#